data_AF-A0A529VL82-F1
#
_entry.id   AF-A0A529VL82-F1
#
_cell.length_a   1.000
_cell.length_b   1.000
_cell.length_c   1.000
_cell.angle_alpha   90.00
_cell.angle_beta   90.00
_cell.angle_gamma   90.00
#
_symmetry.space_group_name_H-M   'P 1'
#
loop_
_entity.id
_entity.type
_entity.pdbx_description
1 polymer ?
#
loop_
_entity_poly.entity_id
_entity_poly.type
_entity_poly.pdbx_seq_one_letter_code
_entity_poly.pdbx_strand_id
1 'polypeptide(L)'
;RVTASRPDIVDRNGEVLATDIKTASLFAEPRRIVDADEAIERLSTVLPEIDYEQTYHKLKSGAGFVWLQRQLTPKQQADIMALGIPGLGFRTEKRRFYPSGETSSYIVGLTNIDNQGISGMEKYIDDQGLTDLQASGLAVARDLRPVKLSIDLRVQHVVRDEVATGMERFHAIAAGGVVLSIKTGEV
;
A
#
# COMPACT_ATOMS: atom_id res chain seq x y z
N ARG A 1 -4.43 15.55 0.16
CA ARG A 1 -3.58 15.65 1.38
C ARG A 1 -2.25 14.99 1.05
N VAL A 2 -1.11 15.47 1.56
CA VAL A 2 0.16 14.75 1.41
C VAL A 2 0.04 13.45 2.23
N THR A 3 0.39 12.31 1.63
CA THR A 3 0.43 11.03 2.36
C THR A 3 1.54 11.10 3.39
N ALA A 4 1.14 11.02 4.66
CA ALA A 4 2.06 11.05 5.77
C ALA A 4 2.95 9.80 5.75
N SER A 5 4.18 9.96 6.22
CA SER A 5 5.13 8.83 6.26
C SER A 5 4.86 7.93 7.44
N ARG A 6 5.14 6.65 7.25
CA ARG A 6 5.15 5.64 8.30
C ARG A 6 6.59 5.20 8.59
N PRO A 7 6.91 4.78 9.83
CA PRO A 7 8.16 4.10 10.10
C PRO A 7 8.25 2.79 9.32
N ASP A 8 9.46 2.38 8.98
CA ASP A 8 9.68 1.01 8.52
C ASP A 8 9.40 0.03 9.66
N ILE A 9 8.81 -1.11 9.33
CA ILE A 9 8.70 -2.23 10.27
C ILE A 9 9.78 -3.23 9.88
N VAL A 10 10.59 -3.63 10.85
CA VAL A 10 11.72 -4.54 10.64
C VAL A 10 11.65 -5.73 11.59
N ASP A 11 12.20 -6.87 11.17
CA ASP A 11 12.34 -8.05 12.00
C ASP A 11 13.42 -7.86 13.08
N ARG A 12 13.64 -8.89 13.93
CA ARG A 12 14.64 -8.83 14.99
C ARG A 12 16.09 -8.68 14.48
N ASN A 13 16.35 -9.01 13.22
CA ASN A 13 17.65 -8.94 12.56
C ASN A 13 17.82 -7.66 11.71
N GLY A 14 16.76 -6.87 11.53
CA GLY A 14 16.76 -5.65 10.73
C GLY A 14 16.25 -5.81 9.29
N GLU A 15 15.74 -7.00 8.93
CA GLU A 15 15.12 -7.23 7.63
C GLU A 15 13.80 -6.47 7.51
N VAL A 16 13.57 -5.84 6.37
CA VAL A 16 12.38 -5.00 6.15
C VAL A 16 11.14 -5.85 5.95
N LEU A 17 10.15 -5.66 6.83
CA LEU A 17 8.84 -6.32 6.77
C LEU A 17 7.77 -5.42 6.14
N ALA A 18 7.88 -4.11 6.35
CA ALA A 18 7.03 -3.11 5.69
C ALA A 18 7.76 -1.78 5.53
N THR A 19 7.62 -1.14 4.37
CA THR A 19 8.25 0.15 4.06
C THR A 19 7.37 1.00 3.14
N ASP A 20 7.54 2.32 3.19
CA ASP A 20 6.83 3.24 2.31
C ASP A 20 7.60 3.45 1.00
N ILE A 21 6.96 3.11 -0.12
CA ILE A 21 7.47 3.41 -1.46
C ILE A 21 6.73 4.59 -2.07
N LYS A 22 7.42 5.36 -2.91
CA LYS A 22 6.80 6.45 -3.68
C LYS A 22 6.12 5.87 -4.92
N THR A 23 4.86 6.23 -5.13
CA THR A 23 4.05 5.84 -6.29
C THR A 23 3.41 7.07 -6.90
N ALA A 24 3.07 7.04 -8.18
CA ALA A 24 2.31 8.11 -8.81
C ALA A 24 0.82 7.79 -8.80
N SER A 25 -0.01 8.79 -8.51
CA SER A 25 -1.46 8.68 -8.62
C SER A 25 -1.95 9.64 -9.70
N LEU A 26 -2.72 9.11 -10.64
CA LEU A 26 -3.31 9.83 -11.76
C LEU A 26 -4.54 10.61 -11.31
N PHE A 27 -4.54 11.90 -11.63
CA PHE A 27 -5.69 12.76 -11.51
C PHE A 27 -6.02 13.40 -12.87
N ALA A 28 -7.24 13.88 -13.00
CA ALA A 28 -7.65 14.74 -14.09
C ALA A 28 -8.17 16.08 -13.57
N GLU A 29 -8.03 17.09 -14.41
CA GLU A 29 -8.69 18.39 -14.33
C GLU A 29 -9.79 18.41 -15.40
N PRO A 30 -11.03 17.99 -15.09
CA PRO A 30 -12.12 17.84 -16.07
C PRO A 30 -12.33 19.04 -17.00
N ARG A 31 -12.17 20.26 -16.47
CA ARG A 31 -12.29 21.51 -17.23
C ARG A 31 -11.25 21.69 -18.34
N ARG A 32 -10.19 20.88 -18.36
CA ARG A 32 -9.09 20.91 -19.33
C ARG A 32 -9.11 19.69 -20.26
N ILE A 33 -10.06 18.77 -20.06
CA ILE A 33 -10.29 17.61 -20.91
C ILE A 33 -11.14 18.06 -22.09
N VAL A 34 -10.62 17.84 -23.31
CA VAL A 34 -11.31 18.24 -24.55
C VAL A 34 -12.37 17.21 -24.91
N ASP A 35 -11.98 15.95 -25.01
CA ASP A 35 -12.84 14.82 -25.29
C ASP A 35 -12.67 13.76 -24.20
N ALA A 36 -13.75 13.46 -23.49
CA ALA A 36 -13.73 12.50 -22.39
C ALA A 36 -13.74 11.05 -22.90
N ASP A 37 -14.42 10.79 -24.03
CA ASP A 37 -14.52 9.45 -24.60
C ASP A 37 -13.15 9.02 -25.14
N GLU A 38 -12.50 9.90 -25.91
CA GLU A 38 -11.14 9.66 -26.42
C GLU A 38 -10.12 9.50 -25.28
N ALA A 39 -10.23 10.32 -24.23
CA ALA A 39 -9.33 10.23 -23.08
C ALA A 39 -9.43 8.86 -22.38
N ILE A 40 -10.65 8.33 -22.22
CA ILE A 40 -10.88 7.04 -21.56
C ILE A 40 -10.44 5.89 -22.45
N GLU A 41 -10.72 5.96 -23.75
CA GLU A 41 -10.28 4.94 -24.71
C GLU A 41 -8.75 4.83 -24.73
N ARG A 42 -8.04 5.96 -24.73
CA ARG A 42 -6.59 5.96 -24.64
C ARG A 42 -6.10 5.45 -23.28
N LEU A 43 -6.74 5.86 -22.17
CA LEU A 43 -6.37 5.42 -20.83
C LEU A 43 -6.56 3.91 -20.63
N SER A 44 -7.60 3.31 -21.21
CA SER A 44 -7.90 1.89 -21.08
C SER A 44 -6.83 1.00 -21.72
N THR A 45 -6.06 1.53 -22.69
CA THR A 45 -4.90 0.82 -23.26
C THR A 45 -3.78 0.57 -22.24
N VAL A 46 -3.67 1.43 -21.21
CA VAL A 46 -2.65 1.31 -20.15
C VAL A 46 -3.26 0.78 -18.84
N LEU A 47 -4.53 1.10 -18.60
CA LEU A 47 -5.29 0.72 -17.41
C LEU A 47 -6.51 -0.11 -17.81
N PRO A 48 -6.35 -1.42 -18.11
CA PRO A 48 -7.43 -2.24 -18.64
C PRO A 48 -8.58 -2.45 -17.64
N GLU A 49 -8.30 -2.31 -16.34
CA GLU A 49 -9.30 -2.38 -15.26
C GLU A 49 -10.02 -1.04 -14.97
N ILE A 50 -9.81 0.01 -15.77
CA ILE A 50 -10.49 1.29 -15.55
C ILE A 50 -12.00 1.17 -15.86
N ASP A 51 -12.84 1.62 -14.93
CA ASP A 51 -14.29 1.66 -15.12
C ASP A 51 -14.64 2.81 -16.07
N TYR A 52 -15.15 2.47 -17.26
CA TYR A 52 -15.49 3.44 -18.30
C TYR A 52 -16.53 4.45 -17.83
N GLU A 53 -17.69 3.96 -17.35
CA GLU A 53 -18.83 4.79 -16.96
C GLU A 53 -18.46 5.73 -15.81
N GLN A 54 -17.82 5.18 -14.77
CA GLN A 54 -17.40 5.97 -13.63
C GLN A 54 -16.37 7.04 -14.05
N THR A 55 -15.43 6.68 -14.91
CA THR A 55 -14.40 7.62 -15.38
C THR A 55 -15.00 8.69 -16.27
N TYR A 56 -15.95 8.33 -17.15
CA TYR A 56 -16.68 9.28 -17.99
C TYR A 56 -17.41 10.32 -17.17
N HIS A 57 -18.17 9.90 -16.15
CA HIS A 57 -18.85 10.81 -15.26
C HIS A 57 -17.88 11.73 -14.51
N LYS A 58 -16.72 11.22 -14.09
CA LYS A 58 -15.67 12.04 -13.45
C LYS A 58 -15.09 13.07 -14.43
N LEU A 59 -14.80 12.69 -15.67
CA LEU A 59 -14.19 13.56 -16.68
C LEU A 59 -15.16 14.59 -17.27
N LYS A 60 -16.46 14.27 -17.34
CA LYS A 60 -17.51 15.24 -17.71
C LYS A 60 -17.98 16.10 -16.54
N SER A 61 -17.52 15.82 -15.32
CA SER A 61 -17.88 16.64 -14.17
C SER A 61 -17.34 18.06 -14.31
N GLY A 62 -18.04 19.06 -13.77
CA GLY A 62 -17.53 20.44 -13.71
C GLY A 62 -16.43 20.66 -12.65
N ALA A 63 -15.90 19.58 -12.07
CA ALA A 63 -14.94 19.62 -10.97
C ALA A 63 -13.58 20.15 -11.46
N GLY A 64 -12.83 20.78 -10.56
CA GLY A 64 -11.46 21.21 -10.84
C GLY A 64 -10.44 20.07 -10.74
N PHE A 65 -10.78 18.97 -10.07
CA PHE A 65 -9.86 17.88 -9.77
C PHE A 65 -10.64 16.59 -9.49
N VAL A 66 -10.25 15.49 -10.12
CA VAL A 66 -10.79 14.14 -9.87
C VAL A 66 -9.69 13.09 -9.88
N TRP A 67 -9.77 12.11 -8.97
CA TRP A 67 -8.88 10.95 -8.98
C TRP A 67 -9.37 9.92 -9.99
N LEU A 68 -8.46 9.50 -10.88
CA LEU A 68 -8.75 8.45 -11.86
C LEU A 68 -8.22 7.10 -11.39
N GLN A 69 -6.93 7.05 -11.03
CA GLN A 69 -6.27 5.83 -10.56
C GLN A 69 -5.18 6.19 -9.55
N ARG A 70 -5.09 5.45 -8.45
CA ARG A 70 -4.02 5.63 -7.44
C ARG A 70 -2.96 4.55 -7.57
N GLN A 71 -1.75 4.84 -7.07
CA GLN A 71 -0.68 3.86 -6.91
C GLN A 71 -0.21 3.18 -8.21
N LEU A 72 -0.05 3.97 -9.27
CA LEU A 72 0.49 3.52 -10.55
C LEU A 72 1.94 3.05 -10.42
N THR A 73 2.26 2.05 -11.23
CA THR A 73 3.66 1.67 -11.47
C THR A 73 4.39 2.75 -12.28
N PRO A 74 5.74 2.84 -12.18
CA PRO A 74 6.51 3.77 -13.00
C PRO A 74 6.29 3.60 -14.50
N LYS A 75 6.08 2.35 -14.95
CA LYS A 75 5.77 2.02 -16.34
C LYS A 75 4.42 2.61 -16.76
N GLN A 76 3.35 2.32 -16.01
CA GLN A 76 2.02 2.88 -16.28
C GLN A 76 2.04 4.41 -16.31
N GLN A 77 2.75 5.05 -15.36
CA GLN A 77 2.90 6.50 -15.35
C GLN A 77 3.55 7.03 -16.65
N ALA A 78 4.64 6.39 -17.08
CA ALA A 78 5.35 6.79 -18.31
C ALA A 78 4.47 6.58 -19.56
N ASP A 79 3.79 5.43 -19.63
CA ASP A 79 2.90 5.09 -20.75
C ASP A 79 1.72 6.08 -20.83
N ILE A 80 1.08 6.43 -19.70
CA ILE A 80 0.00 7.44 -19.64
C ILE A 80 0.51 8.83 -20.03
N MET A 81 1.72 9.20 -19.59
CA MET A 81 2.34 10.47 -19.97
C MET A 81 2.57 10.54 -21.49
N ALA A 82 2.95 9.42 -22.12
CA ALA A 82 3.15 9.33 -23.56
C ALA A 82 1.86 9.47 -24.39
N LEU A 83 0.68 9.22 -23.79
CA LEU A 83 -0.61 9.42 -24.46
C LEU A 83 -0.92 10.90 -24.77
N GLY A 84 -0.23 11.83 -24.09
CA GLY A 84 -0.33 13.27 -24.36
C GLY A 84 -1.70 13.89 -24.10
N ILE A 85 -2.52 13.28 -23.23
CA ILE A 85 -3.89 13.72 -22.98
C ILE A 85 -3.89 15.00 -22.11
N PRO A 86 -4.39 16.15 -22.62
CA PRO A 86 -4.45 17.39 -21.86
C PRO A 86 -5.34 17.26 -20.61
N GLY A 87 -4.94 17.90 -19.51
CA GLY A 87 -5.73 17.89 -18.28
C GLY A 87 -5.51 16.66 -17.39
N LEU A 88 -4.71 15.67 -17.82
CA LEU A 88 -4.20 14.63 -16.93
C LEU A 88 -2.94 15.09 -16.21
N GLY A 89 -2.77 14.63 -14.97
CA GLY A 89 -1.58 14.91 -14.18
C GLY A 89 -1.32 13.82 -13.14
N PHE A 90 -0.15 13.91 -12.52
CA PHE A 90 0.26 12.95 -11.50
C PHE A 90 0.57 13.65 -10.18
N ARG A 91 0.18 13.00 -9.09
CA ARG A 91 0.65 13.36 -7.74
C ARG A 91 1.46 12.21 -7.18
N THR A 92 2.63 12.53 -6.64
CA THR A 92 3.42 11.55 -5.89
C THR A 92 2.74 11.28 -4.55
N GLU A 93 2.41 10.02 -4.32
CA GLU A 93 1.87 9.51 -3.05
C GLU A 93 2.79 8.42 -2.51
N LYS A 94 2.66 8.14 -1.20
CA LYS A 94 3.32 7.00 -0.57
C LYS A 94 2.35 5.85 -0.50
N ARG A 95 2.86 4.66 -0.77
CA ARG A 95 2.16 3.38 -0.64
C ARG A 95 2.97 2.48 0.28
N ARG A 96 2.29 1.73 1.14
CA ARG A 96 2.91 0.68 1.94
C ARG A 96 3.25 -0.54 1.08
N PHE A 97 4.50 -1.00 1.19
CA PHE A 97 5.02 -2.18 0.52
C PHE A 97 5.49 -3.21 1.55
N TYR A 98 5.18 -4.48 1.32
CA TYR A 98 5.43 -5.60 2.23
C TYR A 98 6.32 -6.64 1.54
N PRO A 99 7.66 -6.59 1.69
CA PRO A 99 8.59 -7.47 0.96
C PRO A 99 8.38 -8.96 1.24
N SER A 100 8.06 -9.30 2.49
CA SER A 100 7.80 -10.66 2.95
C SER A 100 6.41 -11.19 2.56
N GLY A 101 5.56 -10.35 1.95
CA GLY A 101 4.24 -10.72 1.46
C GLY A 101 3.42 -11.50 2.48
N GLU A 102 2.97 -12.69 2.09
CA GLU A 102 2.13 -13.52 2.93
C GLU A 102 2.87 -14.10 4.15
N THR A 103 4.21 -14.17 4.14
CA THR A 103 4.99 -14.80 5.22
C THR A 103 4.76 -14.16 6.58
N SER A 104 4.62 -12.83 6.61
CA SER A 104 4.40 -12.08 7.85
C SER A 104 3.09 -11.27 7.83
N SER A 105 2.19 -11.54 6.88
CA SER A 105 0.99 -10.70 6.65
C SER A 105 0.07 -10.61 7.85
N TYR A 106 -0.14 -11.71 8.59
CA TYR A 106 -0.99 -11.73 9.78
C TYR A 106 -0.38 -10.96 10.96
N ILE A 107 0.95 -10.91 11.06
CA ILE A 107 1.67 -10.22 12.14
C ILE A 107 1.77 -8.73 11.82
N VAL A 108 2.33 -8.41 10.65
CA VAL A 108 2.53 -7.03 10.20
C VAL A 108 1.19 -6.34 9.99
N GLY A 109 0.23 -7.04 9.38
CA GLY A 109 -1.05 -6.48 9.00
C GLY A 109 -0.99 -5.70 7.69
N LEU A 110 -1.99 -4.85 7.47
CA LEU A 110 -2.17 -4.08 6.25
C LEU A 110 -2.54 -2.63 6.55
N THR A 111 -2.39 -1.80 5.53
CA THR A 111 -2.84 -0.41 5.50
C THR A 111 -3.89 -0.20 4.42
N ASN A 112 -4.74 0.82 4.58
CA ASN A 112 -5.67 1.25 3.53
C ASN A 112 -4.98 2.13 2.46
N ILE A 113 -5.77 2.60 1.48
CA ILE A 113 -5.30 3.47 0.37
C ILE A 113 -4.77 4.83 0.84
N ASP A 114 -5.12 5.25 2.05
CA ASP A 114 -4.67 6.51 2.66
C ASP A 114 -3.48 6.29 3.62
N ASN A 115 -2.87 5.10 3.57
CA ASN A 115 -1.71 4.70 4.36
C ASN A 115 -2.00 4.65 5.87
N GLN A 116 -3.23 4.32 6.26
CA GLN A 116 -3.62 4.08 7.66
C GLN A 116 -3.66 2.58 7.95
N GLY A 117 -3.08 2.16 9.06
CA GLY A 117 -3.05 0.78 9.54
C GLY A 117 -4.44 0.29 9.91
N ILE A 118 -4.86 -0.83 9.33
CA ILE A 118 -6.19 -1.43 9.55
C ILE A 118 -6.12 -2.76 10.30
N SER A 119 -4.95 -3.41 10.34
CA SER A 119 -4.75 -4.68 11.05
C SER A 119 -3.30 -4.83 11.54
N GLY A 120 -3.06 -5.86 12.36
CA GLY A 120 -1.73 -6.26 12.82
C GLY A 120 -0.95 -5.14 13.51
N MET A 121 0.37 -5.19 13.35
CA MET A 121 1.29 -4.17 13.86
C MET A 121 1.07 -2.79 13.22
N GLU A 122 0.62 -2.72 11.96
CA GLU A 122 0.31 -1.45 11.31
C GLU A 122 -0.77 -0.66 12.06
N LYS A 123 -1.85 -1.33 12.46
CA LYS A 123 -2.91 -0.70 13.26
C LYS A 123 -2.41 -0.31 14.65
N TYR A 124 -1.65 -1.19 15.29
CA TYR A 124 -1.07 -0.88 16.61
C TYR A 124 -0.23 0.41 16.56
N ILE A 125 0.64 0.56 15.55
CA ILE A 125 1.45 1.76 15.36
C ILE A 125 0.58 3.02 15.18
N ASP A 126 -0.54 2.91 14.45
CA ASP A 126 -1.49 4.01 14.28
C ASP A 126 -2.16 4.43 15.58
N ASP A 127 -2.55 3.45 16.38
CA ASP A 127 -3.18 3.64 17.69
C ASP A 127 -2.18 4.20 18.74
N GLN A 128 -0.87 4.02 18.55
CA GLN A 128 0.18 4.61 19.41
C GLN A 128 0.45 6.10 19.14
N GLY A 129 -0.43 6.79 18.41
CA GLY A 129 -0.34 8.23 18.19
C GLY A 129 0.28 8.64 16.86
N LEU A 130 0.62 7.68 15.97
CA LEU A 130 1.01 8.03 14.60
C LEU A 130 -0.14 8.77 13.90
N THR A 131 -1.39 8.36 14.13
CA THR A 131 -2.57 9.06 13.57
C THR A 131 -2.60 10.55 13.94
N ASP A 132 -2.27 10.90 15.17
CA ASP A 132 -2.25 12.30 15.64
C ASP A 132 -1.08 13.09 15.03
N LEU A 133 0.07 12.45 14.88
CA LEU A 133 1.22 13.02 14.16
C LEU A 133 0.91 13.25 12.67
N GLN A 134 0.17 12.33 12.04
CA GLN A 134 -0.28 12.51 10.66
C GLN A 134 -1.34 13.61 10.56
N ALA A 135 -2.24 13.70 11.53
CA ALA A 135 -3.30 14.70 11.57
C ALA A 135 -2.73 16.13 11.70
N SER A 136 -1.73 16.30 12.56
CA SER A 136 -1.00 17.55 12.80
C SER A 136 0.00 17.92 11.70
N GLY A 137 0.30 17.00 10.77
CA GLY A 137 1.30 17.22 9.72
C GLY A 137 2.76 17.10 10.20
N LEU A 138 2.98 16.60 11.42
CA LEU A 138 4.29 16.43 12.03
C LEU A 138 4.94 15.06 11.73
N ALA A 139 4.18 14.13 11.13
CA ALA A 139 4.70 12.82 10.69
C ALA A 139 5.60 12.95 9.43
N VAL A 140 6.81 13.47 9.61
CA VAL A 140 7.82 13.59 8.56
C VAL A 140 8.71 12.34 8.55
N ALA A 141 8.94 11.78 7.34
CA ALA A 141 9.66 10.52 7.12
C ALA A 141 11.03 10.42 7.81
N ARG A 142 11.71 11.56 7.99
CA ARG A 142 13.10 11.61 8.49
C ARG A 142 13.22 11.36 9.99
N ASP A 143 12.14 11.49 10.74
CA ASP A 143 12.17 11.45 12.21
C ASP A 143 11.60 10.16 12.79
N LEU A 144 11.05 9.28 11.94
CA LEU A 144 10.41 8.04 12.37
C LEU A 144 11.42 6.91 12.43
N ARG A 145 11.83 6.52 13.64
CA ARG A 145 12.69 5.35 13.85
C ARG A 145 11.95 4.08 13.43
N PRO A 146 12.63 3.10 12.82
CA PRO A 146 12.03 1.82 12.49
C PRO A 146 11.45 1.13 13.73
N VAL A 147 10.29 0.51 13.56
CA VAL A 147 9.66 -0.33 14.58
C VAL A 147 10.22 -1.73 14.43
N LYS A 148 11.00 -2.15 15.42
CA LYS A 148 11.62 -3.46 15.46
C LYS A 148 10.70 -4.47 16.14
N LEU A 149 10.36 -5.54 15.44
CA LEU A 149 9.59 -6.66 15.96
C LEU A 149 10.49 -7.74 16.57
N SER A 150 9.89 -8.60 17.39
CA SER A 150 10.53 -9.78 17.98
C SER A 150 10.69 -10.94 16.99
N ILE A 151 9.90 -10.93 15.90
CA ILE A 151 9.88 -12.02 14.93
C ILE A 151 11.22 -12.16 14.22
N ASP A 152 11.59 -13.39 13.91
CA ASP A 152 12.68 -13.71 12.99
C ASP A 152 12.09 -14.17 11.66
N LEU A 153 12.38 -13.45 10.57
CA LEU A 153 11.77 -13.76 9.28
C LEU A 153 12.10 -15.18 8.79
N ARG A 154 13.26 -15.72 9.16
CA ARG A 154 13.70 -17.08 8.76
C ARG A 154 12.90 -18.14 9.49
N VAL A 155 12.70 -17.95 10.80
CA VAL A 155 11.87 -18.86 11.61
C VAL A 155 10.41 -18.76 11.17
N GLN A 156 9.92 -17.55 10.94
CA GLN A 156 8.55 -17.32 10.46
C GLN A 156 8.28 -18.01 9.12
N HIS A 157 9.24 -18.00 8.20
CA HIS A 157 9.14 -18.70 6.93
C HIS A 157 8.98 -20.22 7.13
N VAL A 158 9.85 -20.83 7.95
CA VAL A 158 9.77 -22.27 8.27
C VAL A 158 8.42 -22.62 8.92
N VAL A 159 7.97 -21.83 9.91
CA VAL A 159 6.68 -22.07 10.58
C VAL A 159 5.54 -22.01 9.58
N ARG A 160 5.51 -21.01 8.71
CA ARG A 160 4.48 -20.87 7.69
C ARG A 160 4.46 -22.06 6.73
N ASP A 161 5.62 -22.46 6.22
CA ASP A 161 5.71 -23.54 5.24
C ASP A 161 5.24 -24.88 5.83
N GLU A 162 5.62 -25.19 7.07
CA GLU A 162 5.15 -26.39 7.78
C GLU A 162 3.64 -26.33 8.09
N VAL A 163 3.14 -25.16 8.50
CA VAL A 163 1.70 -24.96 8.75
C VAL A 163 0.89 -25.10 7.45
N ALA A 164 1.35 -24.52 6.35
CA ALA A 164 0.71 -24.62 5.05
C ALA A 164 0.70 -26.07 4.53
N THR A 165 1.85 -26.75 4.60
CA THR A 165 1.98 -28.17 4.25
C THR A 165 1.07 -29.05 5.10
N GLY A 166 0.96 -28.75 6.40
CA GLY A 166 0.04 -29.42 7.31
C GLY A 166 -1.42 -29.25 6.89
N MET A 167 -1.84 -28.02 6.54
CA MET A 167 -3.22 -27.79 6.08
C MET A 167 -3.55 -28.59 4.83
N GLU A 168 -2.65 -28.59 3.83
CA GLU A 168 -2.84 -29.35 2.60
C GLU A 168 -2.94 -30.84 2.85
N ARG A 169 -2.00 -31.38 3.64
CA ARG A 169 -1.90 -32.82 3.95
C ARG A 169 -3.13 -33.34 4.69
N PHE A 170 -3.68 -32.55 5.62
CA PHE A 170 -4.79 -32.98 6.47
C PHE A 170 -6.15 -32.44 6.01
N HIS A 171 -6.19 -31.70 4.90
CA HIS A 171 -7.38 -30.99 4.44
C HIS A 171 -8.07 -30.19 5.56
N ALA A 172 -7.26 -29.54 6.39
CA ALA A 172 -7.75 -28.79 7.54
C ALA A 172 -8.41 -27.48 7.08
N ILE A 173 -9.38 -26.99 7.85
CA ILE A 173 -10.06 -25.71 7.59
C ILE A 173 -9.16 -24.52 7.97
N ALA A 174 -8.30 -24.69 8.98
CA ALA A 174 -7.35 -23.69 9.45
C ALA A 174 -6.20 -24.35 10.22
N ALA A 175 -5.05 -23.67 10.28
CA ALA A 175 -3.93 -24.05 11.12
C ALA A 175 -3.16 -22.80 11.59
N GLY A 176 -2.41 -22.94 12.67
CA GLY A 176 -1.58 -21.89 13.25
C GLY A 176 -0.41 -22.47 14.01
N GLY A 177 0.69 -21.72 14.05
CA GLY A 177 1.90 -22.06 14.80
C GLY A 177 2.43 -20.82 15.49
N VAL A 178 2.94 -20.99 16.71
CA VAL A 178 3.57 -19.94 17.51
C VAL A 178 4.91 -20.47 18.01
N VAL A 179 5.96 -19.69 17.82
CA VAL A 179 7.29 -19.98 18.35
C VAL A 179 7.59 -18.94 19.42
N LEU A 180 8.13 -19.35 20.56
CA LEU A 180 8.50 -18.44 21.64
C LEU A 180 9.93 -18.69 22.09
N SER A 181 10.65 -17.61 22.37
CA SER A 181 11.93 -17.67 23.07
C SER A 181 11.70 -17.85 24.56
N ILE A 182 12.10 -19.00 25.10
CA ILE A 182 11.96 -19.33 26.54
C ILE A 182 12.72 -18.33 27.43
N LYS A 183 13.82 -17.76 26.93
CA LYS A 183 14.68 -16.85 27.73
C LYS A 183 14.16 -15.42 27.78
N THR A 184 13.50 -14.95 26.71
CA THR A 184 13.12 -13.54 26.55
C THR A 184 11.62 -13.31 26.56
N GLY A 185 10.81 -14.37 26.38
CA GLY A 185 9.36 -14.24 26.20
C GLY A 185 8.96 -13.64 24.85
N GLU A 186 9.92 -13.37 23.97
CA GLU A 186 9.68 -12.91 22.60
C GLU A 186 8.93 -13.97 21.80
N VAL A 187 7.94 -13.52 21.02
CA VAL A 187 7.24 -14.30 20.00
C VAL A 187 7.87 -14.04 18.64
#